data_AF-A0A7S4Q7V7-F1
#
_entry.id   AF-A0A7S4Q7V7-F1
#
_cell.length_a   1.000
_cell.length_b   1.000
_cell.length_c   1.000
_cell.angle_alpha   90.00
_cell.angle_beta   90.00
_cell.angle_gamma   90.00
#
_symmetry.space_group_name_H-M   'P 1'
#
loop_
_entity.id
_entity.type
_entity.pdbx_description
1 polymer ?
#
loop_
_entity_poly.entity_id
_entity_poly.type
_entity_poly.pdbx_seq_one_letter_code
_entity_poly.pdbx_strand_id
1 'polypeptide(L)'
;AAAAAAAAAAAAAAVNEAAGGSLAAVEQSKAAAQERRATARRALEEALAAKDVDRIAEALAAARQADLGLCAETRLAQSLVDPARYIRDGLSCEDMDEMLLLPKEFRGLSEAEAIASERAACKSMSREQLQARVVELSRYLAKSRIHARPRLEEALQTRLEAADAASLRDLADALARADAAYNEVAARHLADFQAQLQRQHEEAVAAAAASAAAEAQQRLAAEEEELRALAEAALAQEQCARLSEVIAFNEGLKAVEEVLSQDEALVRQAHAYNSLSVAVLGLEDAIIAGRSAETELEALRAAAAKTDVFVVDLLARLPESSAELCKRAAAVPTEPLLRRHLASQLDHLATAAFVPPGSGLLGELLGRAFRWIYVLQPDAAPLPSQGAAGRVPEAERNLAALSFAAGPLGQGANGDTDVQRLESALSVLEGSLGGLCRERAAAWMEEARSALILRQTICAVKARVQCLNAAVL
;
A
#
# COMPACT_ATOMS: atom_id res chain seq x y z
N ALA A 1 20.55 34.13 40.16
CA ALA A 1 19.76 32.89 40.35
C ALA A 1 20.32 32.00 41.46
N ALA A 2 21.59 31.56 41.40
CA ALA A 2 22.18 30.68 42.43
C ALA A 2 22.23 31.26 43.85
N ALA A 3 22.53 32.57 44.01
CA ALA A 3 22.56 33.21 45.33
C ALA A 3 21.16 33.39 45.97
N ALA A 4 20.11 33.54 45.15
CA ALA A 4 18.73 33.64 45.63
C ALA A 4 18.17 32.28 46.07
N ALA A 5 18.57 31.19 45.39
CA ALA A 5 18.22 29.83 45.79
C ALA A 5 18.90 29.42 47.11
N ALA A 6 20.15 29.84 47.34
CA ALA A 6 20.87 29.58 48.59
C ALA A 6 20.27 30.33 49.80
N ALA A 7 19.84 31.58 49.61
CA ALA A 7 19.18 32.35 50.66
C ALA A 7 17.78 31.80 51.02
N ALA A 8 17.01 31.33 50.02
CA ALA A 8 15.72 30.69 50.26
C ALA A 8 15.85 29.34 50.98
N ALA A 9 16.89 28.55 50.65
CA ALA A 9 17.18 27.29 51.34
C ALA A 9 17.62 27.51 52.80
N ALA A 10 18.44 28.53 53.06
CA ALA A 10 18.87 28.88 54.43
C ALA A 10 17.70 29.41 55.29
N ALA A 11 16.80 30.22 54.71
CA ALA A 11 15.60 30.68 55.40
C ALA A 11 14.62 29.52 55.69
N ALA A 12 14.45 28.58 54.76
CA ALA A 12 13.62 27.38 54.96
C ALA A 12 14.22 26.45 56.04
N ALA A 13 15.55 26.32 56.10
CA ALA A 13 16.22 25.54 57.14
C ALA A 13 16.07 26.17 58.54
N ALA A 14 16.23 27.49 58.66
CA ALA A 14 16.05 28.19 59.93
C ALA A 14 14.60 28.15 60.44
N VAL A 15 13.61 28.23 59.53
CA VAL A 15 12.19 28.07 59.88
C VAL A 15 11.88 26.63 60.31
N ASN A 16 12.48 25.62 59.68
CA ASN A 16 12.30 24.22 60.07
C ASN A 16 12.97 23.89 61.42
N GLU A 17 14.14 24.46 61.74
CA GLU A 17 14.75 24.29 63.08
C GLU A 17 13.93 24.99 64.17
N ALA A 18 13.43 26.20 63.92
CA ALA A 18 12.57 26.91 64.86
C ALA A 18 11.21 26.20 65.06
N ALA A 19 10.63 25.66 63.98
CA ALA A 19 9.40 24.86 64.05
C ALA A 19 9.63 23.51 64.76
N GLY A 20 10.77 22.85 64.54
CA GLY A 20 11.16 21.61 65.21
C GLY A 20 11.36 21.79 66.72
N GLY A 21 12.05 22.87 67.14
CA GLY A 21 12.23 23.20 68.56
C GLY A 21 10.91 23.54 69.26
N SER A 22 10.00 24.25 68.58
CA SER A 22 8.66 24.54 69.10
C SER A 22 7.79 23.29 69.21
N LEU A 23 7.86 22.36 68.25
CA LEU A 23 7.12 21.09 68.31
C LEU A 23 7.63 20.21 69.44
N ALA A 24 8.94 20.08 69.61
CA ALA A 24 9.53 19.28 70.69
C ALA A 24 9.17 19.81 72.09
N ALA A 25 9.18 21.13 72.29
CA ALA A 25 8.76 21.73 73.55
C ALA A 25 7.26 21.54 73.84
N VAL A 26 6.42 21.61 72.80
CA VAL A 26 4.98 21.33 72.91
C VAL A 26 4.72 19.85 73.21
N GLU A 27 5.46 18.93 72.59
CA GLU A 27 5.37 17.50 72.87
C GLU A 27 5.81 17.15 74.29
N GLN A 28 6.91 17.72 74.79
CA GLN A 28 7.34 17.54 76.18
C GLN A 28 6.33 18.09 77.18
N SER A 29 5.77 19.28 76.92
CA SER A 29 4.71 19.85 77.78
C SER A 29 3.44 18.99 77.75
N LYS A 30 3.07 18.42 76.60
CA LYS A 30 1.93 17.50 76.49
C LYS A 30 2.18 16.20 77.24
N ALA A 31 3.37 15.62 77.11
CA ALA A 31 3.75 14.40 77.83
C ALA A 31 3.72 14.61 79.35
N ALA A 32 4.31 15.69 79.85
CA ALA A 32 4.29 16.02 81.28
C ALA A 32 2.87 16.28 81.81
N ALA A 33 1.99 16.92 81.02
CA ALA A 33 0.59 17.12 81.39
C ALA A 33 -0.19 15.79 81.39
N GLN A 34 0.06 14.90 80.44
CA GLN A 34 -0.54 13.56 80.39
C GLN A 34 -0.13 12.71 81.59
N GLU A 35 1.14 12.76 81.98
CA GLU A 35 1.64 12.04 83.15
C GLU A 35 0.99 12.54 84.44
N ARG A 36 0.89 13.87 84.65
CA ARG A 36 0.19 14.46 85.80
C ARG A 36 -1.27 14.03 85.87
N ARG A 37 -1.96 14.00 84.74
CA ARG A 37 -3.36 13.51 84.64
C ARG A 37 -3.44 12.02 85.00
N ALA A 38 -2.53 11.19 84.49
CA ALA A 38 -2.50 9.77 84.81
C ALA A 38 -2.26 9.51 86.31
N THR A 39 -1.34 10.26 86.93
CA THR A 39 -1.08 10.15 88.39
C THR A 39 -2.28 10.60 89.21
N ALA A 40 -2.92 11.72 88.85
CA ALA A 40 -4.08 12.22 89.57
C ALA A 40 -5.29 11.27 89.44
N ARG A 41 -5.47 10.65 88.27
CA ARG A 41 -6.51 9.63 88.07
C ARG A 41 -6.28 8.40 88.94
N ARG A 42 -5.07 7.86 88.97
CA ARG A 42 -4.74 6.70 89.82
C ARG A 42 -4.96 7.00 91.30
N ALA A 43 -4.50 8.16 91.78
CA ALA A 43 -4.72 8.58 93.17
C ALA A 43 -6.22 8.68 93.51
N LEU A 44 -7.04 9.15 92.57
CA LEU A 44 -8.49 9.22 92.73
C LEU A 44 -9.15 7.83 92.75
N GLU A 45 -8.74 6.93 91.86
CA GLU A 45 -9.19 5.53 91.85
C GLU A 45 -8.83 4.80 93.16
N GLU A 46 -7.62 4.99 93.66
CA GLU A 46 -7.17 4.43 94.94
C GLU A 46 -7.96 4.99 96.13
N ALA A 47 -8.21 6.31 96.15
CA ALA A 47 -9.02 6.94 97.19
C ALA A 47 -10.48 6.44 97.18
N LEU A 48 -11.07 6.30 95.99
CA LEU A 48 -12.42 5.73 95.81
C LEU A 48 -12.50 4.27 96.28
N ALA A 49 -11.47 3.47 95.98
CA ALA A 49 -11.38 2.09 96.43
C ALA A 49 -11.27 1.97 97.95
N ALA A 50 -10.54 2.88 98.60
CA ALA A 50 -10.39 2.95 100.05
C ALA A 50 -11.66 3.41 100.78
N LYS A 51 -12.61 4.05 100.08
CA LYS A 51 -13.89 4.57 100.61
C LYS A 51 -13.73 5.56 101.78
N ASP A 52 -12.59 6.23 101.86
CA ASP A 52 -12.29 7.26 102.86
C ASP A 52 -12.63 8.64 102.28
N VAL A 53 -13.67 9.29 102.82
CA VAL A 53 -14.23 10.53 102.26
C VAL A 53 -13.22 11.67 102.25
N ASP A 54 -12.37 11.78 103.28
CA ASP A 54 -11.39 12.86 103.35
C ASP A 54 -10.28 12.66 102.30
N ARG A 55 -9.83 11.40 102.10
CA ARG A 55 -8.90 11.06 101.01
C ARG A 55 -9.50 11.26 99.62
N ILE A 56 -10.79 10.95 99.44
CA ILE A 56 -11.48 11.20 98.17
C ILE A 56 -11.54 12.71 97.91
N ALA A 57 -11.78 13.54 98.92
CA ALA A 57 -11.80 15.00 98.77
C ALA A 57 -10.43 15.58 98.39
N GLU A 58 -9.34 15.10 99.00
CA GLU A 58 -7.97 15.49 98.65
C GLU A 58 -7.59 15.06 97.23
N ALA A 59 -7.88 13.80 96.87
CA ALA A 59 -7.61 13.28 95.55
C ALA A 59 -8.43 14.01 94.46
N LEU A 60 -9.68 14.39 94.77
CA LEU A 60 -10.51 15.20 93.88
C LEU A 60 -9.90 16.60 93.66
N ALA A 61 -9.37 17.23 94.70
CA ALA A 61 -8.68 18.52 94.58
C ALA A 61 -7.43 18.42 93.70
N ALA A 62 -6.64 17.34 93.86
CA ALA A 62 -5.49 17.06 93.00
C ALA A 62 -5.90 16.80 91.54
N ALA A 63 -6.99 16.07 91.31
CA ALA A 63 -7.54 15.84 89.97
C ALA A 63 -8.00 17.14 89.28
N ARG A 64 -8.56 18.09 90.05
CA ARG A 64 -8.91 19.42 89.54
C ARG A 64 -7.66 20.24 89.18
N GLN A 65 -6.61 20.21 90.00
CA GLN A 65 -5.34 20.90 89.70
C GLN A 65 -4.62 20.32 88.48
N ALA A 66 -4.83 19.02 88.18
CA ALA A 66 -4.27 18.35 87.01
C ALA A 66 -5.12 18.52 85.73
N ASP A 67 -6.21 19.29 85.77
CA ASP A 67 -7.18 19.43 84.68
C ASP A 67 -7.66 18.07 84.13
N LEU A 68 -7.98 17.13 85.03
CA LEU A 68 -8.45 15.79 84.64
C LEU A 68 -9.81 15.83 83.93
N GLY A 69 -10.56 16.93 84.10
CA GLY A 69 -11.92 17.10 83.58
C GLY A 69 -12.95 16.27 84.35
N LEU A 70 -14.18 16.26 83.85
CA LEU A 70 -15.32 15.53 84.44
C LEU A 70 -15.32 14.06 83.97
N CYS A 71 -14.32 13.27 84.35
CA CYS A 71 -14.33 11.82 84.12
C CYS A 71 -15.25 11.10 85.12
N ALA A 72 -15.59 9.84 84.84
CA ALA A 72 -16.50 9.04 85.67
C ALA A 72 -16.06 8.99 87.14
N GLU A 73 -14.75 8.87 87.39
CA GLU A 73 -14.15 8.81 88.70
C GLU A 73 -14.26 10.15 89.44
N THR A 74 -14.04 11.29 88.77
CA THR A 74 -14.22 12.62 89.38
C THR A 74 -15.68 12.94 89.70
N ARG A 75 -16.63 12.47 88.88
CA ARG A 75 -18.06 12.63 89.15
C ARG A 75 -18.51 11.75 90.31
N LEU A 76 -18.04 10.50 90.37
CA LEU A 76 -18.34 9.60 91.48
C LEU A 76 -17.76 10.15 92.79
N ALA A 77 -16.50 10.60 92.77
CA ALA A 77 -15.87 11.24 93.91
C ALA A 77 -16.61 12.52 94.35
N GLN A 78 -17.06 13.36 93.41
CA GLN A 78 -17.93 14.51 93.70
C GLN A 78 -19.25 14.07 94.33
N SER A 79 -19.95 13.09 93.76
CA SER A 79 -21.21 12.61 94.33
C SER A 79 -21.08 11.96 95.71
N LEU A 80 -19.89 11.54 96.12
CA LEU A 80 -19.65 10.98 97.46
C LEU A 80 -19.23 12.07 98.46
N VAL A 81 -18.38 13.00 98.02
CA VAL A 81 -17.86 14.09 98.87
C VAL A 81 -18.87 15.21 99.02
N ASP A 82 -19.62 15.55 97.97
CA ASP A 82 -20.54 16.68 97.97
C ASP A 82 -21.69 16.45 98.96
N PRO A 83 -22.39 15.29 99.04
CA PRO A 83 -23.37 15.06 100.09
C PRO A 83 -22.78 15.09 101.50
N ALA A 84 -21.56 14.57 101.69
CA ALA A 84 -20.88 14.61 102.98
C ALA A 84 -20.51 16.05 103.38
N ARG A 85 -20.09 16.88 102.43
CA ARG A 85 -19.90 18.34 102.61
C ARG A 85 -21.23 19.05 102.81
N TYR A 86 -22.30 18.71 102.10
CA TYR A 86 -23.62 19.31 102.29
C TYR A 86 -24.25 18.92 103.64
N ILE A 87 -23.92 17.76 104.20
CA ILE A 87 -24.34 17.39 105.56
C ILE A 87 -23.46 18.09 106.61
N ARG A 88 -22.15 18.23 106.35
CA ARG A 88 -21.18 18.87 107.27
C ARG A 88 -21.29 20.42 107.28
N ASP A 89 -21.58 21.02 106.13
CA ASP A 89 -21.54 22.46 105.87
C ASP A 89 -22.92 23.05 105.46
N GLY A 90 -23.87 22.22 105.03
CA GLY A 90 -25.09 22.64 104.29
C GLY A 90 -26.43 22.55 105.04
N LEU A 91 -26.40 22.26 106.34
CA LEU A 91 -27.46 22.71 107.25
C LEU A 91 -27.03 24.07 107.78
N SER A 92 -27.28 25.12 106.98
CA SER A 92 -27.10 26.49 107.46
C SER A 92 -27.89 26.61 108.78
N CYS A 93 -27.33 27.28 109.79
CA CYS A 93 -28.01 27.44 111.08
C CYS A 93 -29.44 28.00 110.90
N GLU A 94 -29.64 28.83 109.87
CA GLU A 94 -30.94 29.40 109.51
C GLU A 94 -31.95 28.34 109.03
N ASP A 95 -31.54 27.39 108.18
CA ASP A 95 -32.42 26.29 107.71
C ASP A 95 -32.79 25.33 108.86
N MET A 96 -31.84 25.06 109.77
CA MET A 96 -32.08 24.24 110.95
C MET A 96 -33.05 24.90 111.93
N ASP A 97 -32.91 26.21 112.13
CA ASP A 97 -33.76 26.97 113.04
C ASP A 97 -35.22 27.03 112.58
N GLU A 98 -35.45 27.08 111.27
CA GLU A 98 -36.78 27.03 110.67
C GLU A 98 -37.39 25.61 110.73
N MET A 99 -36.58 24.56 110.51
CA MET A 99 -37.01 23.18 110.59
C MET A 99 -37.32 22.71 112.03
N LEU A 100 -36.53 23.14 113.01
CA LEU A 100 -36.70 22.78 114.43
C LEU A 100 -37.87 23.52 115.10
N LEU A 101 -38.58 24.41 114.40
CA LEU A 101 -39.69 25.20 114.95
C LEU A 101 -39.29 25.93 116.24
N LEU A 102 -38.03 26.33 116.35
CA LEU A 102 -37.57 27.12 117.48
C LEU A 102 -38.41 28.40 117.53
N PRO A 103 -38.92 28.79 118.71
CA PRO A 103 -39.55 30.09 118.90
C PRO A 103 -38.65 31.18 118.32
N LYS A 104 -39.23 32.20 117.67
CA LYS A 104 -38.47 33.25 116.97
C LYS A 104 -37.44 33.92 117.89
N GLU A 105 -37.73 33.95 119.19
CA GLU A 105 -36.89 34.47 120.28
C GLU A 105 -35.57 33.70 120.46
N PHE A 106 -35.48 32.45 120.01
CA PHE A 106 -34.31 31.57 120.19
C PHE A 106 -33.58 31.25 118.89
N ARG A 107 -34.05 31.74 117.74
CA ARG A 107 -33.36 31.49 116.45
C ARG A 107 -32.07 32.30 116.39
N GLY A 108 -30.98 31.66 115.98
CA GLY A 108 -29.66 32.28 115.86
C GLY A 108 -29.00 32.68 117.18
N LEU A 109 -29.62 32.38 118.34
CA LEU A 109 -28.99 32.60 119.64
C LEU A 109 -28.12 31.40 120.01
N SER A 110 -26.94 31.67 120.56
CA SER A 110 -26.16 30.63 121.24
C SER A 110 -26.92 30.11 122.48
N GLU A 111 -26.60 28.90 122.93
CA GLU A 111 -27.20 28.32 124.13
C GLU A 111 -27.13 29.26 125.34
N ALA A 112 -25.97 29.93 125.52
CA ALA A 112 -25.76 30.89 126.60
C ALA A 112 -26.67 32.12 126.49
N GLU A 113 -26.86 32.64 125.27
CA GLU A 113 -27.73 33.80 125.00
C GLU A 113 -29.22 33.44 125.14
N ALA A 114 -29.62 32.25 124.69
CA ALA A 114 -30.98 31.74 124.86
C ALA A 114 -31.34 31.60 126.35
N ILE A 115 -30.44 31.03 127.16
CA ILE A 115 -30.63 30.91 128.62
C ILE A 115 -30.71 32.30 129.27
N ALA A 116 -29.84 33.24 128.87
CA ALA A 116 -29.86 34.59 129.40
C ALA A 116 -31.14 35.35 129.04
N SER A 117 -31.59 35.23 127.79
CA SER A 117 -32.84 35.82 127.27
C SER A 117 -34.06 35.28 128.02
N GLU A 118 -34.18 33.95 128.18
CA GLU A 118 -35.32 33.36 128.87
C GLU A 118 -35.30 33.68 130.37
N ARG A 119 -34.12 33.69 131.02
CA ARG A 119 -33.99 34.14 132.41
C ARG A 119 -34.42 35.59 132.58
N ALA A 120 -34.07 36.46 131.63
CA ALA A 120 -34.48 37.86 131.66
C ALA A 120 -36.00 38.00 131.52
N ALA A 121 -36.63 37.26 130.59
CA ALA A 121 -38.08 37.25 130.39
C ALA A 121 -38.84 36.73 131.63
N CYS A 122 -38.26 35.77 132.35
CA CYS A 122 -38.86 35.15 133.54
C CYS A 122 -38.74 35.99 134.83
N LYS A 123 -37.86 37.00 134.90
CA LYS A 123 -37.59 37.77 136.15
C LYS A 123 -38.81 38.46 136.74
N SER A 124 -39.72 38.94 135.90
CA SER A 124 -40.91 39.71 136.32
C SER A 124 -42.21 38.90 136.32
N MET A 125 -42.13 37.59 136.08
CA MET A 125 -43.29 36.73 135.98
C MET A 125 -43.74 36.21 137.35
N SER A 126 -45.05 36.13 137.56
CA SER A 126 -45.63 35.44 138.71
C SER A 126 -45.40 33.93 138.62
N ARG A 127 -45.57 33.21 139.74
CA ARG A 127 -45.42 31.74 139.75
C ARG A 127 -46.33 31.03 138.73
N GLU A 128 -47.57 31.50 138.56
CA GLU A 128 -48.50 30.95 137.58
C GLU A 128 -48.05 31.24 136.14
N GLN A 129 -47.52 32.43 135.89
CA GLN A 129 -46.97 32.80 134.57
C GLN A 129 -45.72 31.99 134.23
N LEU A 130 -44.83 31.74 135.21
CA LEU A 130 -43.68 30.85 135.03
C LEU A 130 -44.12 29.42 134.71
N GLN A 131 -45.14 28.89 135.40
CA GLN A 131 -45.68 27.56 135.10
C GLN A 131 -46.27 27.50 133.68
N ALA A 132 -47.02 28.52 133.27
CA ALA A 132 -47.55 28.63 131.91
C ALA A 132 -46.43 28.69 130.86
N ARG A 133 -45.36 29.46 131.12
CA ARG A 133 -44.19 29.57 130.24
C ARG A 133 -43.41 28.26 130.12
N VAL A 134 -43.22 27.52 131.23
CA VAL A 134 -42.61 26.19 131.18
C VAL A 134 -43.47 25.22 130.37
N VAL A 135 -44.80 25.23 130.52
CA VAL A 135 -45.71 24.40 129.72
C VAL A 135 -45.65 24.81 128.24
N GLU A 136 -45.56 26.09 127.94
CA GLU A 136 -45.42 26.62 126.57
C GLU A 136 -44.10 26.16 125.94
N LEU A 137 -42.96 26.36 126.60
CA LEU A 137 -41.65 25.89 126.14
C LEU A 137 -41.61 24.36 126.01
N SER A 138 -42.24 23.64 126.94
CA SER A 138 -42.37 22.17 126.85
C SER A 138 -43.23 21.74 125.67
N ARG A 139 -44.31 22.48 125.34
CA ARG A 139 -45.10 22.26 124.13
C ARG A 139 -44.31 22.57 122.86
N TYR A 140 -43.51 23.64 122.84
CA TYR A 140 -42.62 23.93 121.72
C TYR A 140 -41.57 22.85 121.53
N LEU A 141 -40.95 22.37 122.61
CA LEU A 141 -39.96 21.30 122.57
C LEU A 141 -40.60 19.97 122.14
N ALA A 142 -41.81 19.65 122.63
CA ALA A 142 -42.54 18.47 122.19
C ALA A 142 -42.94 18.57 120.70
N LYS A 143 -43.46 19.72 120.26
CA LYS A 143 -43.83 19.99 118.86
C LYS A 143 -42.61 19.96 117.94
N SER A 144 -41.51 20.54 118.38
CA SER A 144 -40.20 20.47 117.73
C SER A 144 -39.76 19.01 117.60
N ARG A 145 -39.74 18.23 118.69
CA ARG A 145 -39.33 16.82 118.62
C ARG A 145 -40.24 15.95 117.75
N ILE A 146 -41.55 16.17 117.77
CA ILE A 146 -42.51 15.40 116.97
C ILE A 146 -42.38 15.72 115.48
N HIS A 147 -42.16 16.98 115.11
CA HIS A 147 -42.16 17.41 113.71
C HIS A 147 -40.77 17.63 113.10
N ALA A 148 -39.71 17.77 113.90
CA ALA A 148 -38.35 17.98 113.42
C ALA A 148 -37.87 16.77 112.61
N ARG A 149 -38.11 15.56 113.11
CA ARG A 149 -37.69 14.35 112.40
C ARG A 149 -38.41 14.19 111.04
N PRO A 150 -39.75 14.24 110.95
CA PRO A 150 -40.44 14.18 109.66
C PRO A 150 -40.03 15.30 108.70
N ARG A 151 -39.78 16.52 109.19
CA ARG A 151 -39.36 17.64 108.35
C ARG A 151 -37.93 17.54 107.86
N LEU A 152 -37.02 17.05 108.70
CA LEU A 152 -35.66 16.73 108.28
C LEU A 152 -35.68 15.59 107.27
N GLU A 153 -36.50 14.56 107.48
CA GLU A 153 -36.69 13.47 106.52
C GLU A 153 -37.25 14.01 105.18
N GLU A 154 -38.27 14.87 105.21
CA GLU A 154 -38.85 15.50 104.00
C GLU A 154 -37.85 16.44 103.30
N ALA A 155 -37.09 17.26 104.03
CA ALA A 155 -36.10 18.16 103.47
C ALA A 155 -34.90 17.39 102.88
N LEU A 156 -34.43 16.36 103.57
CA LEU A 156 -33.39 15.46 103.06
C LEU A 156 -33.88 14.69 101.84
N GLN A 157 -35.12 14.18 101.87
CA GLN A 157 -35.72 13.50 100.72
C GLN A 157 -35.85 14.45 99.52
N THR A 158 -36.38 15.65 99.71
CA THR A 158 -36.51 16.65 98.64
C THR A 158 -35.15 17.01 98.04
N ARG A 159 -34.12 17.18 98.89
CA ARG A 159 -32.76 17.46 98.42
C ARG A 159 -32.12 16.26 97.72
N LEU A 160 -32.38 15.04 98.18
CA LEU A 160 -31.93 13.81 97.54
C LEU A 160 -32.60 13.65 96.17
N GLU A 161 -33.91 13.86 96.07
CA GLU A 161 -34.64 13.86 94.79
C GLU A 161 -34.12 14.96 93.84
N ALA A 162 -33.77 16.14 94.36
CA ALA A 162 -33.17 17.20 93.56
C ALA A 162 -31.75 16.85 93.07
N ALA A 163 -30.94 16.23 93.92
CA ALA A 163 -29.60 15.76 93.55
C ALA A 163 -29.67 14.61 92.54
N ASP A 164 -30.59 13.66 92.73
CA ASP A 164 -30.85 12.58 91.79
C ASP A 164 -31.33 13.13 90.44
N ALA A 165 -32.28 14.06 90.43
CA ALA A 165 -32.74 14.72 89.21
C ALA A 165 -31.63 15.49 88.50
N ALA A 166 -30.75 16.17 89.24
CA ALA A 166 -29.57 16.83 88.67
C ALA A 166 -28.59 15.82 88.08
N SER A 167 -28.31 14.72 88.79
CA SER A 167 -27.41 13.67 88.31
C SER A 167 -27.95 12.95 87.06
N LEU A 168 -29.27 12.71 86.98
CA LEU A 168 -29.93 12.12 85.82
C LEU A 168 -29.87 13.06 84.61
N ARG A 169 -30.02 14.38 84.81
CA ARG A 169 -29.82 15.37 83.74
C ARG A 169 -28.37 15.40 83.27
N ASP A 170 -27.42 15.42 84.17
CA ASP A 170 -25.99 15.41 83.83
C ASP A 170 -25.57 14.12 83.08
N LEU A 171 -26.19 12.99 83.42
CA LEU A 171 -26.01 11.72 82.74
C LEU A 171 -26.67 11.73 81.36
N ALA A 172 -27.90 12.24 81.25
CA ALA A 172 -28.59 12.40 79.97
C ALA A 172 -27.80 13.32 79.02
N ASP A 173 -27.29 14.44 79.53
CA ASP A 173 -26.45 15.37 78.75
C ASP A 173 -25.10 14.74 78.37
N ALA A 174 -24.50 13.93 79.26
CA ALA A 174 -23.29 13.19 78.93
C ALA A 174 -23.53 12.12 77.85
N LEU A 175 -24.64 11.40 77.94
CA LEU A 175 -25.03 10.39 76.96
C LEU A 175 -25.36 11.03 75.62
N ALA A 176 -26.11 12.14 75.60
CA ALA A 176 -26.38 12.92 74.38
C ALA A 176 -25.09 13.43 73.73
N ARG A 177 -24.11 13.91 74.52
CA ARG A 177 -22.79 14.30 73.99
C ARG A 177 -22.00 13.11 73.45
N ALA A 178 -22.03 11.97 74.13
CA ALA A 178 -21.36 10.75 73.68
C ALA A 178 -21.98 10.21 72.38
N ASP A 179 -23.31 10.19 72.29
CA ASP A 179 -24.05 9.81 71.08
C ASP A 179 -23.75 10.76 69.92
N ALA A 180 -23.72 12.07 70.16
CA ALA A 180 -23.35 13.05 69.15
C ALA A 180 -21.91 12.83 68.66
N ALA A 181 -20.96 12.62 69.56
CA ALA A 181 -19.56 12.34 69.21
C ALA A 181 -19.43 11.01 68.45
N TYR A 182 -20.13 9.95 68.87
CA TYR A 182 -20.14 8.67 68.18
C TYR A 182 -20.73 8.79 66.77
N ASN A 183 -21.87 9.48 66.63
CA ASN A 183 -22.51 9.71 65.33
C ASN A 183 -21.61 10.55 64.41
N GLU A 184 -20.89 11.54 64.94
CA GLU A 184 -19.94 12.33 64.17
C GLU A 184 -18.77 11.47 63.68
N VAL A 185 -18.20 10.62 64.55
CA VAL A 185 -17.12 9.69 64.18
C VAL A 185 -17.61 8.65 63.17
N ALA A 186 -18.81 8.10 63.36
CA ALA A 186 -19.42 7.15 62.43
C ALA A 186 -19.70 7.80 61.07
N ALA A 187 -20.19 9.04 61.04
CA ALA A 187 -20.41 9.80 59.80
C ALA A 187 -19.08 10.07 59.07
N ARG A 188 -18.01 10.41 59.79
CA ARG A 188 -16.66 10.56 59.21
C ARG A 188 -16.16 9.25 58.62
N HIS A 189 -16.28 8.13 59.34
CA HIS A 189 -15.88 6.82 58.81
C HIS A 189 -16.71 6.41 57.59
N LEU A 190 -18.01 6.65 57.59
CA LEU A 190 -18.85 6.40 56.42
C LEU A 190 -18.42 7.24 55.22
N ALA A 191 -18.10 8.53 55.42
CA ALA A 191 -17.58 9.39 54.36
C ALA A 191 -16.22 8.90 53.85
N ASP A 192 -15.32 8.50 54.74
CA ASP A 192 -14.00 7.95 54.38
C ASP A 192 -14.15 6.64 53.58
N PHE A 193 -15.03 5.73 54.01
CA PHE A 193 -15.32 4.50 53.28
C PHE A 193 -15.95 4.76 51.92
N GLN A 194 -16.90 5.70 51.83
CA GLN A 194 -17.48 6.10 50.55
C GLN A 194 -16.43 6.67 49.60
N ALA A 195 -15.54 7.54 50.09
CA ALA A 195 -14.45 8.09 49.29
C ALA A 195 -13.46 7.00 48.84
N GLN A 196 -13.12 6.05 49.71
CA GLN A 196 -12.26 4.92 49.34
C GLN A 196 -12.91 4.02 48.28
N LEU A 197 -14.20 3.71 48.44
CA LEU A 197 -14.94 2.86 47.50
C LEU A 197 -15.10 3.55 46.15
N GLN A 198 -15.34 4.86 46.13
CA GLN A 198 -15.34 5.68 44.92
C GLN A 198 -13.98 5.63 44.20
N ARG A 199 -12.88 5.85 44.92
CA ARG A 199 -11.53 5.76 44.33
C ARG A 199 -11.24 4.38 43.76
N GLN A 200 -11.55 3.31 44.50
CA GLN A 200 -11.38 1.95 44.01
C GLN A 200 -12.25 1.67 42.78
N HIS A 201 -13.47 2.19 42.74
CA HIS A 201 -14.34 2.07 41.58
C HIS A 201 -13.79 2.82 40.37
N GLU A 202 -13.34 4.07 40.55
CA GLU A 202 -12.71 4.87 39.49
C GLU A 202 -11.44 4.20 38.95
N GLU A 203 -10.58 3.69 39.83
CA GLU A 203 -9.37 2.94 39.46
C GLU A 203 -9.71 1.65 38.70
N ALA A 204 -10.70 0.87 39.17
CA ALA A 204 -11.14 -0.35 38.50
C ALA A 204 -11.76 -0.07 37.12
N VAL A 205 -12.58 0.97 37.00
CA VAL A 205 -13.18 1.39 35.72
C VAL A 205 -12.09 1.89 34.77
N ALA A 206 -11.13 2.68 35.25
CA ALA A 206 -10.01 3.14 34.43
C ALA A 206 -9.13 1.98 33.95
N ALA A 207 -8.83 1.01 34.82
CA ALA A 207 -8.07 -0.19 34.46
C ALA A 207 -8.82 -1.07 33.44
N ALA A 208 -10.12 -1.28 33.65
CA ALA A 208 -10.96 -2.03 32.70
C ALA A 208 -11.07 -1.33 31.35
N ALA A 209 -11.24 0.00 31.35
CA ALA A 209 -11.29 0.81 30.13
C ALA A 209 -9.95 0.76 29.37
N ALA A 210 -8.82 0.84 30.08
CA ALA A 210 -7.49 0.73 29.48
C ALA A 210 -7.24 -0.66 28.88
N SER A 211 -7.64 -1.73 29.59
CA SER A 211 -7.56 -3.11 29.07
C SER A 211 -8.43 -3.29 27.82
N ALA A 212 -9.68 -2.83 27.85
CA ALA A 212 -10.58 -2.92 26.71
C ALA A 212 -10.08 -2.11 25.51
N ALA A 213 -9.49 -0.93 25.74
CA ALA A 213 -8.88 -0.12 24.69
C ALA A 213 -7.67 -0.82 24.07
N ALA A 214 -6.81 -1.45 24.88
CA ALA A 214 -5.66 -2.21 24.38
C ALA A 214 -6.11 -3.44 23.56
N GLU A 215 -7.11 -4.19 24.03
CA GLU A 215 -7.67 -5.32 23.28
C GLU A 215 -8.32 -4.86 21.96
N ALA A 216 -9.04 -3.74 21.97
CA ALA A 216 -9.64 -3.17 20.76
C ALA A 216 -8.57 -2.75 19.75
N GLN A 217 -7.49 -2.10 20.21
CA GLN A 217 -6.36 -1.75 19.35
C GLN A 217 -5.66 -2.97 18.76
N GLN A 218 -5.48 -4.04 19.53
CA GLN A 218 -4.90 -5.28 19.04
C GLN A 218 -5.77 -5.95 17.98
N ARG A 219 -7.10 -5.98 18.17
CA ARG A 219 -8.04 -6.50 17.17
C ARG A 219 -8.01 -5.70 15.88
N LEU A 220 -8.05 -4.37 15.98
CA LEU A 220 -7.94 -3.49 14.81
C LEU A 220 -6.62 -3.68 14.07
N ALA A 221 -5.50 -3.79 14.78
CA ALA A 221 -4.20 -4.05 14.17
C ALA A 221 -4.17 -5.41 13.45
N ALA A 222 -4.72 -6.45 14.04
CA ALA A 222 -4.84 -7.77 13.41
C ALA A 222 -5.74 -7.74 12.17
N GLU A 223 -6.89 -7.08 12.23
CA GLU A 223 -7.79 -6.89 11.08
C GLU A 223 -7.11 -6.09 9.95
N GLU A 224 -6.35 -5.05 10.28
CA GLU A 224 -5.57 -4.29 9.30
C GLU A 224 -4.51 -5.15 8.61
N GLU A 225 -3.79 -6.00 9.36
CA GLU A 225 -2.80 -6.92 8.80
C GLU A 225 -3.46 -7.97 7.89
N GLU A 226 -4.58 -8.56 8.31
CA GLU A 226 -5.35 -9.51 7.48
C GLU A 226 -5.85 -8.86 6.18
N LEU A 227 -6.42 -7.66 6.26
CA LEU A 227 -6.90 -6.93 5.09
C LEU A 227 -5.76 -6.54 4.15
N ARG A 228 -4.59 -6.16 4.67
CA ARG A 228 -3.39 -5.89 3.85
C ARG A 228 -2.92 -7.15 3.14
N ALA A 229 -2.85 -8.29 3.84
CA ALA A 229 -2.45 -9.55 3.23
C ALA A 229 -3.41 -9.99 2.11
N LEU A 230 -4.73 -9.82 2.30
CA LEU A 230 -5.74 -10.08 1.27
C LEU A 230 -5.60 -9.14 0.06
N ALA A 231 -5.32 -7.85 0.29
CA ALA A 231 -5.11 -6.88 -0.79
C ALA A 231 -3.85 -7.19 -1.61
N GLU A 232 -2.75 -7.56 -0.95
CA GLU A 232 -1.51 -7.97 -1.62
C GLU A 232 -1.69 -9.26 -2.43
N ALA A 233 -2.41 -10.25 -1.88
CA ALA A 233 -2.75 -11.48 -2.60
C ALA A 233 -3.60 -11.21 -3.85
N ALA A 234 -4.61 -10.33 -3.74
CA ALA A 234 -5.44 -9.92 -4.87
C ALA A 234 -4.62 -9.17 -5.95
N LEU A 235 -3.72 -8.28 -5.54
CA LEU A 235 -2.81 -7.59 -6.46
C LEU A 235 -1.89 -8.57 -7.20
N ALA A 236 -1.32 -9.55 -6.49
CA ALA A 236 -0.47 -10.58 -7.09
C ALA A 236 -1.25 -11.44 -8.09
N GLN A 237 -2.51 -11.79 -7.78
CA GLN A 237 -3.37 -12.55 -8.67
C GLN A 237 -3.70 -11.77 -9.96
N GLU A 238 -4.05 -10.49 -9.85
CA GLU A 238 -4.30 -9.60 -10.99
C GLU A 238 -3.05 -9.40 -11.84
N GLN A 239 -1.87 -9.24 -11.22
CA GLN A 239 -0.60 -9.12 -11.94
C GLN A 239 -0.29 -10.40 -12.73
N CYS A 240 -0.46 -11.59 -12.13
CA CYS A 240 -0.28 -12.87 -12.81
C CYS A 240 -1.27 -13.06 -13.97
N ALA A 241 -2.54 -12.68 -13.79
CA ALA A 241 -3.53 -12.73 -14.86
C ALA A 241 -3.13 -11.84 -16.04
N ARG A 242 -2.74 -10.58 -15.77
CA ARG A 242 -2.28 -9.64 -16.80
C ARG A 242 -1.00 -10.09 -17.50
N LEU A 243 -0.07 -10.76 -16.81
CA LEU A 243 1.13 -11.29 -17.46
C LEU A 243 0.77 -12.30 -18.55
N SER A 244 -0.24 -13.15 -18.34
CA SER A 244 -0.68 -14.10 -19.36
C SER A 244 -1.27 -13.40 -20.60
N GLU A 245 -2.05 -12.32 -20.39
CA GLU A 245 -2.58 -11.49 -21.48
C GLU A 245 -1.47 -10.79 -22.26
N VAL A 246 -0.47 -10.25 -21.56
CA VAL A 246 0.70 -9.59 -22.19
C VAL A 246 1.53 -10.59 -22.99
N ILE A 247 1.73 -11.82 -22.49
CA ILE A 247 2.43 -12.89 -23.22
C ILE A 247 1.67 -13.24 -24.51
N ALA A 248 0.36 -13.50 -24.42
CA ALA A 248 -0.48 -13.83 -25.57
C ALA A 248 -0.51 -12.68 -26.61
N PHE A 249 -0.58 -11.43 -26.15
CA PHE A 249 -0.51 -10.26 -27.02
C PHE A 249 0.85 -10.14 -27.72
N ASN A 250 1.95 -10.40 -27.01
CA ASN A 250 3.30 -10.37 -27.58
C ASN A 250 3.52 -11.48 -28.61
N GLU A 251 3.01 -12.69 -28.34
CA GLU A 251 3.00 -13.79 -29.31
C GLU A 251 2.19 -13.42 -30.56
N GLY A 252 1.02 -12.79 -30.39
CA GLY A 252 0.23 -12.26 -31.50
C GLY A 252 0.97 -11.21 -32.33
N LEU A 253 1.69 -10.29 -31.68
CA LEU A 253 2.53 -9.30 -32.37
C LEU A 253 3.67 -9.93 -33.15
N LYS A 254 4.36 -10.94 -32.59
CA LYS A 254 5.43 -11.67 -33.29
C LYS A 254 4.90 -12.42 -34.51
N ALA A 255 3.73 -13.03 -34.41
CA ALA A 255 3.10 -13.69 -35.56
C ALA A 255 2.78 -12.68 -36.67
N VAL A 256 2.28 -11.49 -36.31
CA VAL A 256 2.05 -10.41 -37.28
C VAL A 256 3.36 -9.91 -37.90
N GLU A 257 4.41 -9.72 -37.11
CA GLU A 257 5.74 -9.34 -37.60
C GLU A 257 6.31 -10.39 -38.56
N GLU A 258 6.14 -11.67 -38.25
CA GLU A 258 6.56 -12.77 -39.11
C GLU A 258 5.80 -12.75 -40.45
N VAL A 259 4.47 -12.62 -40.43
CA VAL A 259 3.65 -12.51 -41.65
C VAL A 259 4.05 -11.28 -42.48
N LEU A 260 4.26 -10.13 -41.85
CA LEU A 260 4.71 -8.92 -42.54
C LEU A 260 6.10 -9.08 -43.17
N SER A 261 7.02 -9.80 -42.51
CA SER A 261 8.34 -10.10 -43.06
C SER A 261 8.28 -11.05 -44.27
N GLN A 262 7.35 -12.01 -44.25
CA GLN A 262 7.07 -12.90 -45.37
C GLN A 262 6.46 -12.13 -46.54
N ASP A 263 5.47 -11.27 -46.28
CA ASP A 263 4.87 -10.40 -47.28
C ASP A 263 5.89 -9.44 -47.89
N GLU A 264 6.79 -8.86 -47.09
CA GLU A 264 7.86 -8.00 -47.61
C GLU A 264 8.81 -8.77 -48.53
N ALA A 265 9.16 -10.01 -48.18
CA ALA A 265 9.96 -10.88 -49.03
C ALA A 265 9.26 -11.20 -50.36
N LEU A 266 7.95 -11.52 -50.32
CA LEU A 266 7.14 -11.78 -51.51
C LEU A 266 7.01 -10.53 -52.39
N VAL A 267 6.80 -9.35 -51.81
CA VAL A 267 6.73 -8.08 -52.55
C VAL A 267 8.07 -7.74 -53.21
N ARG A 268 9.19 -7.94 -52.51
CA ARG A 268 10.53 -7.76 -53.09
C ARG A 268 10.76 -8.73 -54.25
N GLN A 269 10.33 -9.98 -54.11
CA GLN A 269 10.43 -11.00 -55.14
C GLN A 269 9.54 -10.66 -56.36
N ALA A 270 8.30 -10.23 -56.14
CA ALA A 270 7.39 -9.76 -57.19
C ALA A 270 7.96 -8.55 -57.94
N HIS A 271 8.55 -7.58 -57.22
CA HIS A 271 9.23 -6.45 -57.84
C HIS A 271 10.44 -6.87 -58.68
N ALA A 272 11.23 -7.84 -58.21
CA ALA A 272 12.36 -8.38 -58.97
C ALA A 272 11.92 -9.07 -60.26
N TYR A 273 10.85 -9.88 -60.22
CA TYR A 273 10.28 -10.54 -61.41
C TYR A 273 9.60 -9.54 -62.36
N ASN A 274 8.92 -8.52 -61.84
CA ASN A 274 8.35 -7.45 -62.65
C ASN A 274 9.46 -6.62 -63.32
N SER A 275 10.53 -6.28 -62.60
CA SER A 275 11.69 -5.59 -63.19
C SER A 275 12.33 -6.41 -64.31
N LEU A 276 12.44 -7.74 -64.14
CA LEU A 276 12.91 -8.64 -65.17
C LEU A 276 11.95 -8.66 -66.38
N SER A 277 10.63 -8.72 -66.14
CA SER A 277 9.59 -8.65 -67.18
C SER A 277 9.70 -7.38 -68.02
N VAL A 278 9.81 -6.22 -67.36
CA VAL A 278 9.96 -4.91 -68.00
C VAL A 278 11.24 -4.84 -68.83
N ALA A 279 12.35 -5.36 -68.32
CA ALA A 279 13.63 -5.36 -69.05
C ALA A 279 13.57 -6.24 -70.32
N VAL A 280 12.95 -7.41 -70.25
CA VAL A 280 12.77 -8.29 -71.42
C VAL A 280 11.86 -7.65 -72.47
N LEU A 281 10.75 -7.06 -72.04
CA LEU A 281 9.83 -6.35 -72.95
C LEU A 281 10.48 -5.12 -73.57
N GLY A 282 11.32 -4.40 -72.82
CA GLY A 282 12.11 -3.27 -73.34
C GLY A 282 13.08 -3.71 -74.43
N LEU A 283 13.79 -4.83 -74.21
CA LEU A 283 14.69 -5.41 -75.21
C LEU A 283 13.94 -5.84 -76.48
N GLU A 284 12.78 -6.49 -76.32
CA GLU A 284 11.93 -6.88 -77.45
C GLU A 284 11.39 -5.67 -78.22
N ASP A 285 10.92 -4.63 -77.52
CA ASP A 285 10.47 -3.37 -78.13
C ASP A 285 11.60 -2.68 -78.91
N ALA A 286 12.81 -2.61 -78.34
CA ALA A 286 13.96 -2.01 -79.02
C ALA A 286 14.28 -2.75 -80.34
N ILE A 287 14.22 -4.09 -80.34
CA ILE A 287 14.41 -4.91 -81.54
C ILE A 287 13.31 -4.68 -82.57
N ILE A 288 12.04 -4.68 -82.15
CA ILE A 288 10.89 -4.47 -83.05
C ILE A 288 10.89 -3.06 -83.63
N ALA A 289 11.22 -2.06 -82.82
CA ALA A 289 11.31 -0.66 -83.24
C ALA A 289 12.56 -0.37 -84.09
N GLY A 290 13.46 -1.33 -84.23
CA GLY A 290 14.69 -1.20 -85.02
C GLY A 290 15.68 -0.19 -84.45
N ARG A 291 15.72 -0.01 -83.13
CA ARG A 291 16.71 0.81 -82.43
C ARG A 291 17.91 -0.05 -82.00
N SER A 292 19.00 0.60 -81.60
CA SER A 292 20.05 -0.09 -80.84
C SER A 292 19.45 -0.65 -79.55
N ALA A 293 19.88 -1.85 -79.18
CA ALA A 293 19.34 -2.63 -78.07
C ALA A 293 20.37 -2.89 -76.97
N GLU A 294 21.51 -2.18 -77.00
CA GLU A 294 22.61 -2.35 -76.06
C GLU A 294 22.18 -2.04 -74.62
N THR A 295 21.55 -0.88 -74.41
CA THR A 295 21.11 -0.42 -73.09
C THR A 295 20.07 -1.34 -72.46
N GLU A 296 19.19 -1.90 -73.27
CA GLU A 296 18.10 -2.79 -72.87
C GLU A 296 18.64 -4.20 -72.59
N LEU A 297 19.64 -4.66 -73.35
CA LEU A 297 20.35 -5.90 -73.07
C LEU A 297 21.14 -5.81 -71.76
N GLU A 298 21.77 -4.67 -71.48
CA GLU A 298 22.45 -4.41 -70.20
C GLU A 298 21.45 -4.32 -69.04
N ALA A 299 20.33 -3.61 -69.24
CA ALA A 299 19.25 -3.56 -68.26
C ALA A 299 18.69 -4.96 -67.96
N LEU A 300 18.55 -5.81 -68.99
CA LEU A 300 18.13 -7.19 -68.83
C LEU A 300 19.15 -8.02 -68.04
N ARG A 301 20.45 -7.88 -68.33
CA ARG A 301 21.52 -8.55 -67.57
C ARG A 301 21.54 -8.10 -66.11
N ALA A 302 21.38 -6.81 -65.85
CA ALA A 302 21.34 -6.24 -64.51
C ALA A 302 20.11 -6.70 -63.71
N ALA A 303 18.95 -6.79 -64.37
CA ALA A 303 17.74 -7.35 -63.77
C ALA A 303 17.88 -8.85 -63.51
N ALA A 304 18.44 -9.62 -64.46
CA ALA A 304 18.66 -11.06 -64.32
C ALA A 304 19.57 -11.39 -63.13
N ALA A 305 20.68 -10.65 -62.97
CA ALA A 305 21.65 -10.83 -61.89
C ALA A 305 21.05 -10.71 -60.48
N LYS A 306 19.95 -9.95 -60.34
CA LYS A 306 19.25 -9.75 -59.07
C LYS A 306 18.15 -10.78 -58.82
N THR A 307 17.73 -11.50 -59.86
CA THR A 307 16.43 -12.15 -59.89
C THR A 307 16.48 -13.65 -60.14
N ASP A 308 17.21 -14.12 -61.17
CA ASP A 308 17.17 -15.53 -61.57
C ASP A 308 18.48 -15.99 -62.22
N VAL A 309 19.12 -16.98 -61.61
CA VAL A 309 20.43 -17.54 -62.04
C VAL A 309 20.33 -18.19 -63.42
N PHE A 310 19.20 -18.83 -63.75
CA PHE A 310 19.02 -19.47 -65.05
C PHE A 310 19.01 -18.43 -66.19
N VAL A 311 18.36 -17.28 -66.00
CA VAL A 311 18.38 -16.18 -66.98
C VAL A 311 19.79 -15.61 -67.11
N VAL A 312 20.54 -15.46 -66.02
CA VAL A 312 21.96 -15.04 -66.06
C VAL A 312 22.78 -16.01 -66.91
N ASP A 313 22.68 -17.31 -66.63
CA ASP A 313 23.42 -18.35 -67.36
C ASP A 313 23.04 -18.38 -68.85
N LEU A 314 21.76 -18.19 -69.16
CA LEU A 314 21.27 -18.14 -70.53
C LEU A 314 21.84 -16.93 -71.28
N LEU A 315 21.84 -15.74 -70.65
CA LEU A 315 22.40 -14.52 -71.23
C LEU A 315 23.93 -14.59 -71.36
N ALA A 316 24.60 -15.33 -70.48
CA ALA A 316 26.05 -15.56 -70.55
C ALA A 316 26.44 -16.50 -71.70
N ARG A 317 25.52 -17.37 -72.15
CA ARG A 317 25.71 -18.26 -73.31
C ARG A 317 25.42 -17.60 -74.66
N LEU A 318 24.97 -16.34 -74.67
CA LEU A 318 24.79 -15.59 -75.92
C LEU A 318 26.16 -15.42 -76.62
N PRO A 319 26.26 -15.77 -77.91
CA PRO A 319 27.46 -15.51 -78.69
C PRO A 319 27.83 -14.02 -78.66
N GLU A 320 29.13 -13.70 -78.68
CA GLU A 320 29.60 -12.30 -78.72
C GLU A 320 29.01 -11.55 -79.93
N SER A 321 28.86 -12.23 -81.07
CA SER A 321 28.23 -11.70 -82.28
C SER A 321 26.78 -11.24 -82.04
N SER A 322 26.01 -11.92 -81.18
CA SER A 322 24.66 -11.50 -80.80
C SER A 322 24.68 -10.23 -79.95
N ALA A 323 25.68 -10.07 -79.06
CA ALA A 323 25.84 -8.86 -78.28
C ALA A 323 26.28 -7.69 -79.17
N GLU A 324 27.19 -7.92 -80.11
CA GLU A 324 27.62 -6.91 -81.09
C GLU A 324 26.47 -6.41 -81.96
N LEU A 325 25.54 -7.29 -82.36
CA LEU A 325 24.33 -6.87 -83.08
C LEU A 325 23.51 -5.84 -82.29
N CYS A 326 23.42 -5.99 -80.97
CA CYS A 326 22.71 -5.02 -80.12
C CYS A 326 23.43 -3.65 -80.02
N LYS A 327 24.78 -3.65 -80.13
CA LYS A 327 25.61 -2.43 -80.08
C LYS A 327 25.60 -1.63 -81.36
N ARG A 328 25.31 -2.27 -82.49
CA ARG A 328 25.25 -1.56 -83.78
C ARG A 328 24.15 -0.51 -83.72
N ALA A 329 24.43 0.66 -84.31
CA ALA A 329 23.41 1.70 -84.49
C ALA A 329 22.29 1.26 -85.44
N ALA A 330 22.54 0.22 -86.24
CA ALA A 330 21.56 -0.43 -87.09
C ALA A 330 20.64 -1.33 -86.25
N ALA A 331 19.37 -1.41 -86.66
CA ALA A 331 18.38 -2.32 -86.10
C ALA A 331 18.91 -3.76 -86.05
N VAL A 332 18.69 -4.45 -84.92
CA VAL A 332 18.83 -5.92 -84.87
C VAL A 332 17.92 -6.50 -85.95
N PRO A 333 18.45 -7.30 -86.90
CA PRO A 333 17.65 -7.80 -88.00
C PRO A 333 16.48 -8.63 -87.50
N THR A 334 15.27 -8.11 -87.68
CA THR A 334 14.06 -8.89 -87.46
C THR A 334 13.98 -9.97 -88.53
N GLU A 335 13.25 -11.04 -88.25
CA GLU A 335 13.03 -12.11 -89.22
C GLU A 335 12.60 -11.65 -90.63
N PRO A 336 11.61 -10.74 -90.81
CA PRO A 336 11.27 -10.25 -92.14
C PRO A 336 12.42 -9.49 -92.80
N LEU A 337 13.28 -8.81 -92.02
CA LEU A 337 14.49 -8.17 -92.55
C LEU A 337 15.53 -9.19 -92.98
N LEU A 338 15.76 -10.26 -92.20
CA LEU A 338 16.67 -11.35 -92.58
C LEU A 338 16.21 -12.04 -93.86
N ARG A 339 14.91 -12.31 -93.98
CA ARG A 339 14.29 -12.87 -95.19
C ARG A 339 14.46 -11.95 -96.39
N ARG A 340 14.16 -10.66 -96.22
CA ARG A 340 14.35 -9.66 -97.28
C ARG A 340 15.81 -9.54 -97.68
N HIS A 341 16.73 -9.59 -96.71
CA HIS A 341 18.15 -9.52 -96.99
C HIS A 341 18.63 -10.77 -97.74
N LEU A 342 18.22 -11.97 -97.31
CA LEU A 342 18.48 -13.21 -98.05
C LEU A 342 17.94 -13.13 -99.47
N ALA A 343 16.68 -12.72 -99.64
CA ALA A 343 16.04 -12.57 -100.95
C ALA A 343 16.86 -11.66 -101.87
N SER A 344 17.37 -10.54 -101.34
CA SER A 344 18.24 -9.62 -102.09
C SER A 344 19.61 -10.22 -102.42
N GLN A 345 20.10 -11.18 -101.62
CA GLN A 345 21.38 -11.85 -101.86
C GLN A 345 21.25 -13.11 -102.72
N LEU A 346 20.07 -13.73 -102.82
CA LEU A 346 19.89 -15.01 -103.52
C LEU A 346 20.40 -14.98 -104.96
N ASP A 347 20.20 -13.88 -105.69
CA ASP A 347 20.69 -13.75 -107.07
C ASP A 347 22.22 -13.73 -107.14
N HIS A 348 22.86 -13.06 -106.20
CA HIS A 348 24.31 -13.01 -106.07
C HIS A 348 24.90 -14.35 -105.63
N LEU A 349 24.22 -15.06 -104.72
CA LEU A 349 24.63 -16.38 -104.25
C LEU A 349 24.45 -17.46 -105.31
N ALA A 350 23.34 -17.44 -106.06
CA ALA A 350 23.11 -18.37 -107.16
C ALA A 350 24.05 -18.10 -108.34
N THR A 351 24.41 -16.83 -108.59
CA THR A 351 25.51 -16.49 -109.51
C THR A 351 26.83 -17.13 -109.06
N ALA A 352 27.15 -17.04 -107.77
CA ALA A 352 28.37 -17.62 -107.21
C ALA A 352 28.39 -19.16 -107.30
N ALA A 353 27.23 -19.83 -107.29
CA ALA A 353 27.14 -21.29 -107.36
C ALA A 353 27.59 -21.85 -108.71
N PHE A 354 27.45 -21.07 -109.78
CA PHE A 354 27.89 -21.43 -111.12
C PHE A 354 29.35 -21.05 -111.41
N VAL A 355 30.04 -20.36 -110.49
CA VAL A 355 31.45 -19.97 -110.69
C VAL A 355 32.35 -21.17 -110.43
N PRO A 356 33.09 -21.68 -111.42
CA PRO A 356 34.04 -22.77 -111.18
C PRO A 356 35.19 -22.30 -110.28
N PRO A 357 35.72 -23.15 -109.39
CA PRO A 357 36.80 -22.75 -108.49
C PRO A 357 38.04 -22.32 -109.28
N GLY A 358 38.66 -21.19 -108.89
CA GLY A 358 39.88 -20.67 -109.52
C GLY A 358 39.72 -19.96 -110.87
N SER A 359 38.50 -19.69 -111.31
CA SER A 359 38.21 -19.13 -112.65
C SER A 359 38.27 -17.60 -112.77
N GLY A 360 38.44 -16.89 -111.64
CA GLY A 360 38.54 -15.42 -111.62
C GLY A 360 37.31 -14.72 -112.22
N LEU A 361 37.52 -13.55 -112.83
CA LEU A 361 36.47 -12.72 -113.42
C LEU A 361 35.66 -13.43 -114.53
N LEU A 362 36.31 -14.30 -115.31
CA LEU A 362 35.65 -15.02 -116.40
C LEU A 362 34.56 -15.98 -115.84
N GLY A 363 34.85 -16.62 -114.72
CA GLY A 363 33.88 -17.46 -114.01
C GLY A 363 32.66 -16.69 -113.52
N GLU A 364 32.84 -15.45 -113.05
CA GLU A 364 31.73 -14.61 -112.62
C GLU A 364 30.80 -14.23 -113.77
N LEU A 365 31.35 -13.94 -114.96
CA LEU A 365 30.55 -13.65 -116.15
C LEU A 365 29.73 -14.87 -116.57
N LEU A 366 30.34 -16.06 -116.58
CA LEU A 366 29.64 -17.32 -116.84
C LEU A 366 28.56 -17.57 -115.78
N GLY A 367 28.87 -17.36 -114.51
CA GLY A 367 27.90 -17.55 -113.43
C GLY A 367 26.68 -16.65 -113.56
N ARG A 368 26.86 -15.38 -114.01
CA ARG A 368 25.75 -14.46 -114.29
C ARG A 368 24.90 -14.94 -115.46
N ALA A 369 25.54 -15.41 -116.54
CA ALA A 369 24.84 -15.94 -117.70
C ALA A 369 23.99 -17.17 -117.34
N PHE A 370 24.53 -18.11 -116.55
CA PHE A 370 23.79 -19.27 -116.08
C PHE A 370 22.69 -18.92 -115.09
N ARG A 371 22.93 -17.96 -114.17
CA ARG A 371 21.89 -17.47 -113.25
C ARG A 371 20.67 -16.93 -113.98
N TRP A 372 20.87 -16.25 -115.12
CA TRP A 372 19.78 -15.65 -115.89
C TRP A 372 18.82 -16.70 -116.48
N ILE A 373 19.34 -17.88 -116.82
CA ILE A 373 18.56 -18.97 -117.42
C ILE A 373 17.99 -19.90 -116.34
N TYR A 374 18.63 -19.97 -115.17
CA TYR A 374 18.21 -20.83 -114.06
C TYR A 374 17.08 -20.20 -113.24
N VAL A 375 16.01 -20.96 -112.97
CA VAL A 375 14.91 -20.54 -112.09
C VAL A 375 15.02 -21.33 -110.78
N LEU A 376 15.17 -20.63 -109.65
CA LEU A 376 15.13 -21.23 -108.32
C LEU A 376 13.70 -21.70 -108.05
N GLN A 377 13.46 -23.01 -108.10
CA GLN A 377 12.17 -23.59 -107.78
C GLN A 377 12.07 -23.84 -106.27
N PRO A 378 11.17 -23.16 -105.54
CA PRO A 378 11.07 -23.23 -104.09
C PRO A 378 10.66 -24.61 -103.55
N ASP A 379 10.06 -25.46 -104.40
CA ASP A 379 9.56 -26.80 -104.04
C ASP A 379 10.53 -27.94 -104.43
N ALA A 380 11.77 -27.62 -104.78
CA ALA A 380 12.78 -28.65 -105.04
C ALA A 380 13.05 -29.42 -103.73
N ALA A 381 12.68 -30.70 -103.70
CA ALA A 381 12.89 -31.56 -102.54
C ALA A 381 14.39 -31.53 -102.13
N PRO A 382 14.70 -31.38 -100.82
CA PRO A 382 16.08 -31.34 -100.37
C PRO A 382 16.79 -32.63 -100.80
N LEU A 383 17.94 -32.48 -101.44
CA LEU A 383 18.76 -33.62 -101.85
C LEU A 383 19.10 -34.44 -100.59
N PRO A 384 18.85 -35.77 -100.56
CA PRO A 384 19.13 -36.58 -99.39
C PRO A 384 20.62 -36.46 -99.05
N SER A 385 20.90 -36.02 -97.82
CA SER A 385 22.25 -35.92 -97.29
C SER A 385 22.87 -37.31 -97.22
N GLN A 386 23.60 -37.67 -98.28
CA GLN A 386 24.66 -38.67 -98.34
C GLN A 386 24.34 -40.06 -97.75
N GLY A 387 24.03 -40.99 -98.67
CA GLY A 387 24.13 -42.44 -98.42
C GLY A 387 24.78 -43.25 -99.54
N ALA A 388 25.07 -42.68 -100.73
CA ALA A 388 25.58 -43.46 -101.86
C ALA A 388 26.60 -42.69 -102.72
N ALA A 389 27.57 -43.42 -103.26
CA ALA A 389 28.89 -43.03 -103.78
C ALA A 389 28.95 -42.12 -105.04
N GLY A 390 27.95 -41.27 -105.29
CA GLY A 390 28.00 -40.26 -106.35
C GLY A 390 28.45 -38.91 -105.80
N ARG A 391 29.59 -38.36 -106.26
CA ARG A 391 29.96 -36.96 -106.00
C ARG A 391 28.99 -36.05 -106.74
N VAL A 392 27.95 -35.56 -106.04
CA VAL A 392 27.10 -34.50 -106.55
C VAL A 392 27.98 -33.26 -106.78
N PRO A 393 27.96 -32.64 -107.98
CA PRO A 393 28.73 -31.44 -108.25
C PRO A 393 28.35 -30.31 -107.29
N GLU A 394 29.36 -29.55 -106.82
CA GLU A 394 29.19 -28.49 -105.81
C GLU A 394 28.13 -27.45 -106.22
N ALA A 395 28.09 -27.09 -107.50
CA ALA A 395 27.10 -26.17 -108.05
C ALA A 395 25.65 -26.65 -107.85
N GLU A 396 25.39 -27.94 -108.09
CA GLU A 396 24.06 -28.54 -107.93
C GLU A 396 23.63 -28.55 -106.47
N ARG A 397 24.55 -28.91 -105.57
CA ARG A 397 24.32 -28.87 -104.12
C ARG A 397 24.04 -27.45 -103.63
N ASN A 398 24.82 -26.48 -104.08
CA ASN A 398 24.63 -25.06 -103.72
C ASN A 398 23.28 -24.54 -104.22
N LEU A 399 22.90 -24.81 -105.47
CA LEU A 399 21.63 -24.38 -106.04
C LEU A 399 20.42 -25.04 -105.35
N ALA A 400 20.52 -26.33 -105.00
CA ALA A 400 19.48 -27.02 -104.25
C ALA A 400 19.30 -26.44 -102.83
N ALA A 401 20.41 -26.08 -102.16
CA ALA A 401 20.36 -25.41 -100.86
C ALA A 401 19.73 -24.01 -100.95
N LEU A 402 20.08 -23.25 -101.99
CA LEU A 402 19.51 -21.93 -102.23
C LEU A 402 18.04 -22.00 -102.63
N SER A 403 17.62 -23.00 -103.40
CA SER A 403 16.21 -23.19 -103.77
C SER A 403 15.36 -23.55 -102.56
N PHE A 404 15.87 -24.42 -101.67
CA PHE A 404 15.23 -24.72 -100.39
C PHE A 404 15.10 -23.47 -99.51
N ALA A 405 16.17 -22.68 -99.37
CA ALA A 405 16.16 -21.45 -98.59
C ALA A 405 15.28 -20.34 -99.20
N ALA A 406 15.03 -20.39 -100.51
CA ALA A 406 14.12 -19.47 -101.20
C ALA A 406 12.64 -19.78 -100.95
N GLY A 407 12.27 -21.03 -100.67
CA GLY A 407 10.89 -21.45 -100.40
C GLY A 407 10.19 -20.64 -99.30
N PRO A 408 10.79 -20.48 -98.11
CA PRO A 408 10.24 -19.67 -97.02
C PRO A 408 10.06 -18.17 -97.35
N LEU A 409 10.66 -17.66 -98.42
CA LEU A 409 10.60 -16.24 -98.78
C LEU A 409 9.35 -15.89 -99.61
N GLY A 410 8.74 -16.86 -100.29
CA GLY A 410 7.65 -16.64 -101.24
C GLY A 410 6.23 -16.85 -100.69
N GLN A 411 6.06 -17.61 -99.61
CA GLN A 411 4.75 -17.84 -98.99
C GLN A 411 4.46 -16.74 -97.97
N GLY A 412 3.37 -16.00 -98.16
CA GLY A 412 2.96 -14.91 -97.27
C GLY A 412 2.97 -15.34 -95.80
N ALA A 413 3.52 -14.46 -94.95
CA ALA A 413 3.72 -14.66 -93.52
C ALA A 413 2.39 -14.94 -92.80
N ASN A 414 2.10 -16.22 -92.57
CA ASN A 414 0.92 -16.65 -91.81
C ASN A 414 1.38 -17.56 -90.66
N GLY A 415 1.89 -16.94 -89.58
CA GLY A 415 1.95 -17.52 -88.23
C GLY A 415 3.30 -18.02 -87.73
N ASP A 416 3.28 -18.51 -86.48
CA ASP A 416 4.43 -18.95 -85.65
C ASP A 416 5.40 -19.96 -86.30
N THR A 417 5.02 -20.58 -87.42
CA THR A 417 5.90 -21.45 -88.21
C THR A 417 7.03 -20.72 -88.93
N ASP A 418 7.01 -19.39 -88.92
CA ASP A 418 7.94 -18.56 -89.66
C ASP A 418 9.39 -18.71 -89.15
N VAL A 419 9.62 -18.68 -87.84
CA VAL A 419 10.98 -18.76 -87.27
C VAL A 419 11.63 -20.11 -87.58
N GLN A 420 10.88 -21.20 -87.45
CA GLN A 420 11.37 -22.56 -87.72
C GLN A 420 11.79 -22.75 -89.20
N ARG A 421 11.10 -22.07 -90.12
CA ARG A 421 11.44 -22.13 -91.55
C ARG A 421 12.75 -21.40 -91.84
N LEU A 422 12.97 -20.25 -91.20
CA LEU A 422 14.23 -19.51 -91.34
C LEU A 422 15.39 -20.27 -90.70
N GLU A 423 15.19 -20.89 -89.54
CA GLU A 423 16.17 -21.77 -88.89
C GLU A 423 16.53 -22.97 -89.77
N SER A 424 15.51 -23.61 -90.37
CA SER A 424 15.71 -24.73 -91.31
C SER A 424 16.49 -24.29 -92.55
N ALA A 425 16.15 -23.13 -93.11
CA ALA A 425 16.87 -22.56 -94.25
C ALA A 425 18.33 -22.26 -93.89
N LEU A 426 18.59 -21.63 -92.75
CA LEU A 426 19.94 -21.34 -92.27
C LEU A 426 20.74 -22.63 -92.07
N SER A 427 20.18 -23.64 -91.41
CA SER A 427 20.83 -24.95 -91.19
C SER A 427 21.20 -25.63 -92.52
N VAL A 428 20.30 -25.61 -93.51
CA VAL A 428 20.57 -26.15 -94.85
C VAL A 428 21.67 -25.37 -95.54
N LEU A 429 21.67 -24.04 -95.48
CA LEU A 429 22.72 -23.20 -96.08
C LEU A 429 24.08 -23.45 -95.42
N GLU A 430 24.13 -23.51 -94.09
CA GLU A 430 25.37 -23.77 -93.33
C GLU A 430 25.96 -25.16 -93.60
N GLY A 431 25.10 -26.17 -93.73
CA GLY A 431 25.51 -27.56 -93.97
C GLY A 431 25.76 -27.91 -95.43
N SER A 432 25.25 -27.12 -96.39
CA SER A 432 25.25 -27.47 -97.81
C SER A 432 26.04 -26.53 -98.70
N LEU A 433 26.18 -25.25 -98.34
CA LEU A 433 26.96 -24.33 -99.16
C LEU A 433 28.46 -24.63 -99.10
N GLY A 434 29.07 -24.73 -100.28
CA GLY A 434 30.51 -24.82 -100.49
C GLY A 434 31.12 -23.57 -101.13
N GLY A 435 32.45 -23.52 -101.13
CA GLY A 435 33.25 -22.59 -101.94
C GLY A 435 32.84 -21.12 -101.85
N LEU A 436 32.80 -20.46 -103.00
CA LEU A 436 32.53 -19.02 -103.11
C LEU A 436 31.12 -18.63 -102.63
N CYS A 437 30.14 -19.53 -102.74
CA CYS A 437 28.79 -19.29 -102.18
C CYS A 437 28.82 -19.16 -100.67
N ARG A 438 29.54 -20.07 -100.00
CA ARG A 438 29.66 -20.06 -98.54
C ARG A 438 30.37 -18.80 -98.05
N GLU A 439 31.45 -18.41 -98.73
CA GLU A 439 32.20 -17.19 -98.40
C GLU A 439 31.32 -15.94 -98.53
N ARG A 440 30.55 -15.83 -99.60
CA ARG A 440 29.64 -14.68 -99.83
C ARG A 440 28.45 -14.67 -98.87
N ALA A 441 27.93 -15.84 -98.52
CA ALA A 441 26.83 -15.98 -97.58
C ALA A 441 27.28 -15.86 -96.11
N ALA A 442 28.59 -15.95 -95.81
CA ALA A 442 29.09 -16.07 -94.44
C ALA A 442 28.60 -14.95 -93.52
N ALA A 443 28.72 -13.69 -93.97
CA ALA A 443 28.28 -12.53 -93.18
C ALA A 443 26.77 -12.56 -92.89
N TRP A 444 25.96 -12.91 -93.90
CA TRP A 444 24.51 -13.04 -93.73
C TRP A 444 24.15 -14.22 -92.80
N MET A 445 24.82 -15.38 -92.96
CA MET A 445 24.56 -16.56 -92.12
C MET A 445 24.93 -16.30 -90.66
N GLU A 446 26.06 -15.65 -90.40
CA GLU A 446 26.49 -15.27 -89.05
C GLU A 446 25.52 -14.27 -88.41
N GLU A 447 25.10 -13.24 -89.15
CA GLU A 447 24.11 -12.27 -88.70
C GLU A 447 22.75 -12.94 -88.41
N ALA A 448 22.27 -13.77 -89.34
CA ALA A 448 21.02 -14.52 -89.18
C ALA A 448 21.08 -15.47 -87.98
N ARG A 449 22.18 -16.21 -87.81
CA ARG A 449 22.40 -17.09 -86.65
C ARG A 449 22.37 -16.29 -85.34
N SER A 450 23.11 -15.20 -85.29
CA SER A 450 23.24 -14.38 -84.08
C SER A 450 21.93 -13.72 -83.69
N ALA A 451 21.15 -13.24 -84.67
CA ALA A 451 19.81 -12.69 -84.46
C ALA A 451 18.80 -13.75 -84.02
N LEU A 452 18.84 -14.95 -84.61
CA LEU A 452 17.97 -16.07 -84.23
C LEU A 452 18.27 -16.56 -82.80
N ILE A 453 19.54 -16.76 -82.44
CA ILE A 453 19.94 -17.15 -81.08
C ILE A 453 19.52 -16.09 -80.06
N LEU A 454 19.67 -14.80 -80.39
CA LEU A 454 19.21 -13.71 -79.53
C LEU A 454 17.69 -13.77 -79.33
N ARG A 455 16.91 -13.97 -80.39
CA ARG A 455 15.45 -14.07 -80.31
C ARG A 455 14.98 -15.30 -79.56
N GLN A 456 15.60 -16.46 -79.78
CA GLN A 456 15.35 -17.68 -79.01
C GLN A 456 15.63 -17.47 -77.53
N THR A 457 16.73 -16.78 -77.21
CA THR A 457 17.10 -16.43 -75.84
C THR A 457 16.03 -15.53 -75.22
N ILE A 458 15.60 -14.47 -75.91
CA ILE A 458 14.53 -13.59 -75.44
C ILE A 458 13.24 -14.40 -75.19
N CYS A 459 12.83 -15.28 -76.10
CA CYS A 459 11.66 -16.14 -75.91
C CYS A 459 11.79 -17.04 -74.68
N ALA A 460 12.95 -17.66 -74.47
CA ALA A 460 13.22 -18.49 -73.31
C ALA A 460 13.19 -17.67 -72.00
N VAL A 461 13.74 -16.45 -72.00
CA VAL A 461 13.64 -15.55 -70.84
C VAL A 461 12.19 -15.12 -70.60
N LYS A 462 11.42 -14.78 -71.64
CA LYS A 462 9.98 -14.46 -71.52
C LYS A 462 9.21 -15.61 -70.90
N ALA A 463 9.42 -16.84 -71.38
CA ALA A 463 8.79 -18.03 -70.83
C ALA A 463 9.17 -18.24 -69.35
N ARG A 464 10.46 -18.09 -69.01
CA ARG A 464 10.93 -18.19 -67.63
C ARG A 464 10.28 -17.14 -66.72
N VAL A 465 10.24 -15.89 -67.18
CA VAL A 465 9.60 -14.78 -66.46
C VAL A 465 8.11 -15.03 -66.24
N GLN A 466 7.40 -15.56 -67.24
CA GLN A 466 5.99 -15.94 -67.10
C GLN A 466 5.81 -17.03 -66.05
N CYS A 467 6.68 -18.04 -66.02
CA CYS A 467 6.67 -19.07 -64.97
C CYS A 467 6.96 -18.49 -63.58
N LEU A 468 7.91 -17.56 -63.46
CA LEU A 468 8.25 -16.92 -62.19
C LEU A 468 7.12 -16.04 -61.67
N ASN A 469 6.48 -15.26 -62.54
CA ASN A 469 5.30 -14.47 -62.18
C ASN A 469 4.11 -15.35 -61.78
N ALA A 470 3.89 -16.48 -62.47
CA ALA A 470 2.82 -17.43 -62.14
C ALA A 470 3.06 -18.20 -60.83
N ALA A 471 4.30 -18.26 -60.33
CA ALA A 471 4.62 -18.89 -59.06
C ALA A 471 4.45 -17.95 -57.84
N VAL A 472 4.34 -16.63 -58.09
CA VAL A 472 4.12 -15.61 -57.05
C VAL A 472 2.65 -15.22 -56.93
N LEU A 473 1.88 -15.40 -58.00
CA LEU A 473 0.41 -15.33 -57.99
C LEU A 473 -0.18 -16.62 -57.42
#